data_AF-A0A1G1YLC5-F1
#
_entry.id   AF-A0A1G1YLC5-F1
#
_cell.length_a   1.000
_cell.length_b   1.000
_cell.length_c   1.000
_cell.angle_alpha   90.00
_cell.angle_beta   90.00
_cell.angle_gamma   90.00
#
_symmetry.space_group_name_H-M   'P 1'
#
loop_
_entity.id
_entity.type
_entity.pdbx_description
1 polymer ?
#
loop_
_entity_poly.entity_id
_entity_poly.type
_entity_poly.pdbx_seq_one_letter_code
_entity_poly.pdbx_strand_id
1 'polypeptide(L)'
;MINIPQVVINQSGLVNVTHQRILAFKRATEEILLPVINRKTIVHFSNICQIPLSNGCFHIFVWSAAMGGSGPAKVPNKLFGLTTDNTHGWSCFKFTDTGIGITDGQSDYILAEIIGDNLYIHLPIFISDITKGVDIYRKILEQTVVELTLPDQERQQRDLQLAKDRQQRQLKFYVEACRQQYKMFIRKIEANLADQESTQVNLQKQLIAIIRNADDSRRQLLQIKQREQSDVAIFEAEYNKLVSLDGVESVRASEDMVIIDTGHIYITTKVPNGGQKKVTFDIGKFRIEIYLNGQDGGIKFFNTTRKGTGDDFNIQHPHINKNGIPCLGNIKEIIAQLIAEYQFAAIALLALEYLETVNFDDGAGSNIVKHWPIVENEPKEINNV
;
A
#
# COMPACT_ATOMS: atom_id res chain seq x y z
N MET A 1 25.32 -35.33 69.18
CA MET A 1 26.16 -34.11 69.08
C MET A 1 25.53 -33.04 69.94
N ILE A 2 26.28 -32.43 70.85
CA ILE A 2 25.78 -31.32 71.68
C ILE A 2 25.56 -30.13 70.75
N ASN A 3 24.33 -29.66 70.64
CA ASN A 3 23.93 -28.57 69.74
C ASN A 3 24.32 -27.23 70.37
N ILE A 4 25.64 -26.96 70.44
CA ILE A 4 26.16 -25.71 71.00
C ILE A 4 25.74 -24.57 70.06
N PRO A 5 25.06 -23.52 70.56
CA PRO A 5 24.72 -22.34 69.76
C PRO A 5 25.99 -21.74 69.16
N GLN A 6 26.08 -21.76 67.83
CA GLN A 6 27.19 -21.20 67.08
C GLN A 6 26.73 -20.90 65.65
N VAL A 7 27.38 -19.94 65.00
CA VAL A 7 27.15 -19.66 63.58
C VAL A 7 28.27 -20.29 62.75
N VAL A 8 27.88 -21.13 61.79
CA VAL A 8 28.78 -21.77 60.82
C VAL A 8 28.51 -21.18 59.43
N ILE A 9 29.56 -20.86 58.69
CA ILE A 9 29.45 -20.43 57.30
C ILE A 9 29.74 -21.62 56.37
N ASN A 10 28.81 -21.92 55.47
CA ASN A 10 29.00 -22.89 54.41
C ASN A 10 29.27 -22.17 53.07
N GLN A 11 30.40 -22.48 52.43
CA GLN A 11 30.94 -21.79 51.25
C GLN A 11 30.87 -22.62 49.97
N SER A 12 29.88 -23.50 49.82
CA SER A 12 29.75 -24.33 48.61
C SER A 12 29.49 -23.47 47.36
N GLY A 13 30.50 -23.34 46.47
CA GLY A 13 30.35 -22.83 45.10
C GLY A 13 30.62 -21.34 44.85
N LEU A 14 31.46 -20.68 45.67
CA LEU A 14 31.68 -19.23 45.61
C LEU A 14 32.27 -18.71 44.28
N VAL A 15 31.67 -17.63 43.77
CA VAL A 15 32.31 -16.64 42.89
C VAL A 15 32.06 -15.26 43.54
N ASN A 16 33.11 -14.48 43.81
CA ASN A 16 33.09 -13.06 44.22
C ASN A 16 32.50 -12.68 45.61
N VAL A 17 33.00 -13.24 46.72
CA VAL A 17 32.77 -12.69 48.08
C VAL A 17 34.08 -12.55 48.84
N THR A 18 34.35 -11.36 49.40
CA THR A 18 35.56 -11.13 50.20
C THR A 18 35.44 -11.75 51.59
N HIS A 19 36.58 -12.20 52.14
CA HIS A 19 36.62 -12.77 53.49
C HIS A 19 36.04 -11.82 54.56
N GLN A 20 36.34 -10.52 54.46
CA GLN A 20 35.80 -9.49 55.36
C GLN A 20 34.27 -9.43 55.32
N ARG A 21 33.68 -9.55 54.12
CA ARG A 21 32.22 -9.51 53.95
C ARG A 21 31.56 -10.74 54.55
N ILE A 22 32.14 -11.93 54.38
CA ILE A 22 31.68 -13.17 55.03
C ILE A 22 31.70 -13.04 56.55
N LEU A 23 32.78 -12.49 57.12
CA LEU A 23 32.86 -12.23 58.56
C LEU A 23 31.77 -11.25 59.02
N ALA A 24 31.41 -10.25 58.22
CA ALA A 24 30.34 -9.31 58.54
C ALA A 24 28.96 -9.98 58.57
N PHE A 25 28.65 -10.88 57.61
CA PHE A 25 27.42 -11.68 57.63
C PHE A 25 27.38 -12.62 58.85
N LYS A 26 28.50 -13.27 59.18
CA LYS A 26 28.62 -14.12 60.37
C LYS A 26 28.32 -13.33 61.65
N ARG A 27 28.99 -12.18 61.83
CA ARG A 27 28.80 -11.30 62.99
C ARG A 27 27.36 -10.81 63.10
N ALA A 28 26.75 -10.36 62.00
CA ALA A 28 25.35 -9.95 61.99
C ALA A 28 24.41 -11.07 62.45
N THR A 29 24.68 -12.32 62.03
CA THR A 29 23.89 -13.48 62.44
C THR A 29 24.08 -13.82 63.91
N GLU A 30 25.32 -13.75 64.41
CA GLU A 30 25.68 -13.96 65.82
C GLU A 30 25.06 -12.91 66.73
N GLU A 31 25.04 -11.65 66.30
CA GLU A 31 24.50 -10.53 67.09
C GLU A 31 22.98 -10.53 67.14
N ILE A 32 22.31 -10.76 66.00
CA ILE A 32 20.87 -10.52 65.87
C ILE A 32 20.07 -11.81 66.11
N LEU A 33 20.47 -12.90 65.47
CA LEU A 33 19.62 -14.09 65.36
C LEU A 33 19.97 -15.18 66.38
N LEU A 34 21.26 -15.38 66.65
CA LEU A 34 21.73 -16.40 67.59
C LEU A 34 21.15 -16.26 69.02
N PRO A 35 21.01 -15.05 69.61
CA PRO A 35 20.43 -14.89 70.94
C PRO A 35 18.96 -15.29 71.03
N VAL A 36 18.25 -15.24 69.91
CA VAL A 36 16.81 -15.51 69.82
C VAL A 36 16.55 -16.98 69.55
N ILE A 37 17.24 -17.55 68.56
CA ILE A 37 17.03 -18.94 68.14
C ILE A 37 17.70 -19.93 69.11
N ASN A 38 18.84 -19.54 69.69
CA ASN A 38 19.62 -20.35 70.63
C ASN A 38 19.92 -21.79 70.13
N ARG A 39 20.20 -21.93 68.84
CA ARG A 39 20.58 -23.19 68.17
C ARG A 39 21.77 -22.95 67.27
N LYS A 40 22.38 -24.03 66.77
CA LYS A 40 23.37 -23.93 65.70
C LYS A 40 22.72 -23.33 64.44
N THR A 41 23.29 -22.26 63.93
CA THR A 41 22.82 -21.58 62.71
C THR A 41 23.85 -21.75 61.60
N ILE A 42 23.41 -22.14 60.41
CA ILE A 42 24.29 -22.34 59.26
C ILE A 42 23.89 -21.37 58.15
N VAL A 43 24.81 -20.49 57.75
CA VAL A 43 24.61 -19.55 56.64
C VAL A 43 25.23 -20.11 55.37
N HIS A 44 24.42 -20.26 54.35
CA HIS A 44 24.77 -20.79 53.04
C HIS A 44 24.73 -19.65 52.03
N PHE A 45 25.82 -19.49 51.28
CA PHE A 45 25.87 -18.59 50.13
C PHE A 45 25.81 -19.44 48.87
N SER A 46 24.69 -19.38 48.14
CA SER A 46 24.51 -20.19 46.93
C SER A 46 23.46 -19.54 46.02
N ASN A 47 23.52 -19.79 44.72
CA ASN A 47 22.52 -19.37 43.72
C ASN A 47 21.70 -20.59 43.23
N ILE A 48 21.47 -21.56 44.10
CA ILE A 48 20.65 -22.74 43.80
C ILE A 48 19.43 -22.77 44.71
N CYS A 49 18.37 -23.41 44.23
CA CYS A 49 17.26 -23.78 45.11
C CYS A 49 17.68 -24.90 46.05
N GLN A 50 17.24 -24.81 47.30
CA GLN A 50 17.53 -25.82 48.31
C GLN A 50 16.24 -26.14 49.06
N ILE A 51 15.81 -27.39 49.02
CA ILE A 51 14.63 -27.86 49.78
C ILE A 51 14.88 -27.63 51.28
N PRO A 52 13.85 -27.22 52.06
CA PRO A 52 13.97 -26.97 53.49
C PRO A 52 14.59 -28.14 54.25
N LEU A 53 15.53 -27.83 55.14
CA LEU A 53 16.21 -28.82 55.97
C LEU A 53 15.57 -28.87 57.37
N SER A 54 15.47 -30.09 57.91
CA SER A 54 14.95 -30.34 59.27
C SER A 54 15.92 -31.27 60.01
N ASN A 55 17.03 -30.69 60.47
CA ASN A 55 18.12 -31.41 61.13
C ASN A 55 18.45 -30.83 62.52
N GLY A 56 17.57 -29.99 63.07
CA GLY A 56 17.76 -29.32 64.37
C GLY A 56 18.70 -28.11 64.35
N CYS A 57 19.20 -27.69 63.18
CA CYS A 57 19.89 -26.41 62.98
C CYS A 57 18.94 -25.41 62.33
N PHE A 58 19.22 -24.11 62.51
CA PHE A 58 18.58 -23.07 61.72
C PHE A 58 19.42 -22.75 60.48
N HIS A 59 18.80 -22.69 59.31
CA HIS A 59 19.50 -22.51 58.04
C HIS A 59 19.17 -21.16 57.42
N ILE A 60 20.18 -20.42 56.98
CA ILE A 60 20.00 -19.17 56.22
C ILE A 60 20.58 -19.39 54.82
N PHE A 61 19.75 -19.37 53.79
CA PHE A 61 20.17 -19.50 52.41
C PHE A 61 20.12 -18.13 51.73
N VAL A 62 21.29 -17.55 51.47
CA VAL A 62 21.40 -16.22 50.83
C VAL A 62 21.50 -16.38 49.33
N TRP A 63 20.68 -15.61 48.60
CA TRP A 63 20.42 -15.70 47.16
C TRP A 63 19.82 -17.05 46.74
N SER A 64 18.78 -17.49 47.45
CA SER A 64 18.17 -18.80 47.24
C SER A 64 16.65 -18.78 47.48
N ALA A 65 16.01 -19.91 47.21
CA ALA A 65 14.61 -20.22 47.53
C ALA A 65 14.44 -21.73 47.73
N ALA A 66 13.33 -22.14 48.35
CA ALA A 66 12.98 -23.55 48.50
C ALA A 66 12.76 -24.28 47.16
N MET A 67 12.29 -23.54 46.15
CA MET A 67 12.00 -24.04 44.80
C MET A 67 12.00 -22.91 43.76
N GLY A 68 12.00 -23.28 42.49
CA GLY A 68 11.97 -22.34 41.36
C GLY A 68 13.36 -22.05 40.77
N GLY A 69 13.57 -20.80 40.37
CA GLY A 69 14.84 -20.34 39.80
C GLY A 69 14.98 -18.82 39.93
N SER A 70 16.21 -18.33 39.85
CA SER A 70 16.49 -16.89 39.82
C SER A 70 16.29 -16.33 38.42
N GLY A 71 15.87 -15.06 38.35
CA GLY A 71 15.68 -14.36 37.09
C GLY A 71 15.70 -12.84 37.28
N PRO A 72 15.71 -12.08 36.18
CA PRO A 72 15.71 -10.63 36.24
C PRO A 72 14.49 -10.12 37.01
N ALA A 73 14.74 -9.41 38.11
CA ALA A 73 13.73 -8.84 38.96
C ALA A 73 13.91 -7.32 39.07
N LYS A 74 12.79 -6.59 38.97
CA LYS A 74 12.76 -5.15 39.21
C LYS A 74 12.66 -4.90 40.73
N VAL A 75 13.79 -5.02 41.41
CA VAL A 75 13.92 -4.71 42.84
C VAL A 75 13.60 -3.22 43.05
N PRO A 76 12.86 -2.83 44.12
CA PRO A 76 12.65 -1.42 44.45
C PRO A 76 13.97 -0.66 44.61
N ASN A 77 14.02 0.60 44.16
CA ASN A 77 15.24 1.43 44.21
C ASN A 77 15.72 1.77 45.64
N LYS A 78 14.87 1.48 46.64
CA LYS A 78 15.21 1.57 48.06
C LYS A 78 14.63 0.36 48.78
N LEU A 79 15.42 -0.22 49.68
CA LEU A 79 15.00 -1.27 50.60
C LEU A 79 15.35 -0.85 52.02
N PHE A 80 14.38 -0.81 52.92
CA PHE A 80 14.57 -0.29 54.30
C PHE A 80 15.16 1.13 54.32
N GLY A 81 14.82 1.96 53.32
CA GLY A 81 15.39 3.31 53.14
C GLY A 81 16.82 3.35 52.58
N LEU A 82 17.48 2.20 52.39
CA LEU A 82 18.81 2.10 51.78
C LEU A 82 18.68 2.06 50.26
N THR A 83 19.42 2.90 49.56
CA THR A 83 19.48 2.87 48.09
C THR A 83 20.00 1.53 47.61
N THR A 84 19.26 0.88 46.72
CA THR A 84 19.75 -0.29 46.00
C THR A 84 20.39 0.19 44.70
N ASP A 85 21.68 -0.08 44.52
CA ASP A 85 22.40 0.21 43.27
C ASP A 85 21.99 -0.80 42.18
N ASN A 86 20.70 -0.78 41.80
CA ASN A 86 20.04 -1.78 40.95
C ASN A 86 19.99 -1.37 39.47
N THR A 87 20.87 -0.47 39.02
CA THR A 87 20.84 0.20 37.71
C THR A 87 20.78 -0.77 36.52
N HIS A 88 21.22 -2.02 36.70
CA HIS A 88 21.25 -3.07 35.68
C HIS A 88 20.26 -4.22 35.95
N GLY A 89 19.39 -4.09 36.96
CA GLY A 89 18.53 -5.15 37.47
C GLY A 89 19.30 -6.20 38.27
N TRP A 90 18.65 -6.83 39.24
CA TRP A 90 19.23 -7.95 39.99
C TRP A 90 18.61 -9.26 39.53
N SER A 91 19.40 -10.32 39.48
CA SER A 91 18.85 -11.67 39.38
C SER A 91 18.40 -12.10 40.76
N CYS A 92 17.10 -12.24 40.98
CA CYS A 92 16.53 -12.59 42.29
C CYS A 92 15.68 -13.84 42.18
N PHE A 93 15.59 -14.58 43.28
CA PHE A 93 14.56 -15.60 43.43
C PHE A 93 13.20 -14.96 43.72
N LYS A 94 12.13 -15.72 43.57
CA LYS A 94 10.77 -15.29 43.85
C LYS A 94 10.29 -15.91 45.16
N PHE A 95 9.43 -15.18 45.85
CA PHE A 95 8.66 -15.71 46.97
C PHE A 95 7.86 -16.93 46.53
N THR A 96 7.97 -18.03 47.27
CA THR A 96 7.37 -19.31 46.90
C THR A 96 5.95 -19.48 47.44
N ASP A 97 5.52 -18.61 48.36
CA ASP A 97 4.21 -18.67 49.04
C ASP A 97 4.02 -19.96 49.85
N THR A 98 5.13 -20.56 50.30
CA THR A 98 5.14 -21.78 51.12
C THR A 98 5.51 -21.51 52.58
N GLY A 99 5.96 -20.30 52.88
CA GLY A 99 6.31 -19.83 54.22
C GLY A 99 5.93 -18.37 54.46
N ILE A 100 6.58 -17.76 55.45
CA ILE A 100 6.30 -16.38 55.87
C ILE A 100 7.20 -15.43 55.07
N GLY A 101 6.58 -14.58 54.24
CA GLY A 101 7.29 -13.57 53.45
C GLY A 101 7.72 -12.35 54.27
N ILE A 102 8.99 -11.98 54.19
CA ILE A 102 9.58 -10.78 54.80
C ILE A 102 9.57 -9.64 53.78
N THR A 103 9.03 -8.49 54.17
CA THR A 103 8.99 -7.26 53.36
C THR A 103 9.74 -6.13 54.07
N ASP A 104 10.01 -5.03 53.36
CA ASP A 104 10.54 -3.80 53.97
C ASP A 104 9.46 -2.88 54.58
N GLY A 105 8.18 -3.27 54.50
CA GLY A 105 7.04 -2.50 54.95
C GLY A 105 6.74 -1.24 54.12
N GLN A 106 7.58 -0.89 53.14
CA GLN A 106 7.41 0.27 52.25
C GLN A 106 6.97 -0.14 50.84
N SER A 107 7.25 -1.38 50.47
CA SER A 107 6.86 -2.00 49.21
C SER A 107 6.19 -3.35 49.44
N ASP A 108 5.40 -3.81 48.47
CA ASP A 108 4.85 -5.18 48.49
C ASP A 108 5.89 -6.21 47.98
N TYR A 109 7.16 -5.82 47.86
CA TYR A 109 8.23 -6.69 47.38
C TYR A 109 8.74 -7.59 48.53
N ILE A 110 8.64 -8.90 48.35
CA ILE A 110 9.07 -9.89 49.34
C ILE A 110 10.55 -10.20 49.14
N LEU A 111 11.34 -9.90 50.17
CA LEU A 111 12.81 -9.94 50.17
C LEU A 111 13.35 -11.31 50.58
N ALA A 112 12.63 -11.97 51.46
CA ALA A 112 13.01 -13.25 52.05
C ALA A 112 11.77 -14.02 52.50
N GLU A 113 11.95 -15.30 52.81
CA GLU A 113 10.88 -16.22 53.19
C GLU A 113 11.35 -17.18 54.29
N ILE A 114 10.55 -17.34 55.35
CA ILE A 114 10.82 -18.30 56.44
C ILE A 114 9.96 -19.55 56.24
N ILE A 115 10.59 -20.72 56.11
CA ILE A 115 9.93 -22.02 55.96
C ILE A 115 10.50 -22.98 57.02
N GLY A 116 9.74 -23.19 58.10
CA GLY A 116 10.22 -23.94 59.26
C GLY A 116 11.48 -23.29 59.86
N ASP A 117 12.54 -24.09 60.07
CA ASP A 117 13.83 -23.63 60.57
C ASP A 117 14.76 -23.07 59.46
N ASN A 118 14.20 -22.57 58.34
CA ASN A 118 14.96 -22.12 57.17
C ASN A 118 14.55 -20.70 56.75
N LEU A 119 15.51 -19.79 56.67
CA LEU A 119 15.35 -18.45 56.09
C LEU A 119 15.97 -18.42 54.69
N TYR A 120 15.16 -18.14 53.67
CA TYR A 120 15.60 -17.95 52.29
C TYR A 120 15.62 -16.47 51.97
N ILE A 121 16.78 -15.92 51.64
CA ILE A 121 16.90 -14.54 51.17
C ILE A 121 17.01 -14.56 49.66
N HIS A 122 16.05 -13.98 48.98
CA HIS A 122 15.93 -14.08 47.52
C HIS A 122 16.89 -13.17 46.75
N LEU A 123 17.50 -12.23 47.46
CA LEU A 123 18.35 -11.20 46.89
C LEU A 123 19.83 -11.64 46.84
N PRO A 124 20.59 -11.24 45.79
CA PRO A 124 22.02 -11.49 45.67
C PRO A 124 22.90 -10.64 46.59
N ILE A 125 22.45 -10.28 47.80
CA ILE A 125 23.06 -9.27 48.68
C ILE A 125 24.49 -9.57 49.15
N PHE A 126 24.99 -10.79 48.92
CA PHE A 126 26.37 -11.13 49.25
C PHE A 126 27.38 -10.73 48.18
N ILE A 127 26.95 -10.42 46.95
CA ILE A 127 27.82 -9.99 45.85
C ILE A 127 28.53 -8.68 46.21
N SER A 128 29.83 -8.58 45.88
CA SER A 128 30.70 -7.44 46.19
C SER A 128 30.12 -6.09 45.75
N ASP A 129 29.49 -6.07 44.59
CA ASP A 129 29.03 -4.85 43.92
C ASP A 129 27.81 -4.21 44.60
N ILE A 130 27.14 -4.96 45.49
CA ILE A 130 26.02 -4.45 46.29
C ILE A 130 26.59 -3.86 47.57
N THR A 131 26.95 -2.58 47.57
CA THR A 131 27.66 -1.93 48.68
C THR A 131 26.91 -2.02 50.02
N LYS A 132 25.57 -1.95 50.00
CA LYS A 132 24.69 -2.01 51.18
C LYS A 132 24.20 -3.41 51.56
N GLY A 133 24.74 -4.47 50.95
CA GLY A 133 24.21 -5.82 51.12
C GLY A 133 24.23 -6.35 52.56
N VAL A 134 25.26 -6.02 53.35
CA VAL A 134 25.32 -6.40 54.77
C VAL A 134 24.29 -5.63 55.60
N ASP A 135 24.06 -4.35 55.32
CA ASP A 135 23.05 -3.55 56.02
C ASP A 135 21.63 -4.07 55.73
N ILE A 136 21.35 -4.40 54.47
CA ILE A 136 20.08 -5.04 54.05
C ILE A 136 19.92 -6.39 54.76
N TYR A 137 20.98 -7.20 54.84
CA TYR A 137 20.97 -8.48 55.55
C TYR A 137 20.60 -8.31 57.02
N ARG A 138 21.20 -7.34 57.72
CA ARG A 138 20.88 -7.04 59.12
C ARG A 138 19.40 -6.70 59.29
N LYS A 139 18.84 -5.86 58.41
CA LYS A 139 17.41 -5.51 58.43
C LYS A 139 16.50 -6.71 58.19
N ILE A 140 16.88 -7.62 57.29
CA ILE A 140 16.14 -8.88 57.09
C ILE A 140 16.21 -9.74 58.36
N LEU A 141 17.36 -9.85 59.02
CA LEU A 141 17.48 -10.60 60.28
C LEU A 141 16.65 -9.97 61.41
N GLU A 142 16.64 -8.65 61.53
CA GLU A 142 15.80 -7.93 62.51
C GLU A 142 14.31 -8.25 62.28
N GLN A 143 13.84 -8.22 61.03
CA GLN A 143 12.46 -8.63 60.71
C GLN A 143 12.22 -10.13 60.95
N THR A 144 13.22 -10.97 60.66
CA THR A 144 13.13 -12.42 60.94
C THR A 144 12.94 -12.68 62.43
N VAL A 145 13.67 -11.96 63.28
CA VAL A 145 13.50 -12.03 64.74
C VAL A 145 12.08 -11.64 65.14
N VAL A 146 11.59 -10.51 64.63
CA VAL A 146 10.21 -10.05 64.90
C VAL A 146 9.21 -11.16 64.56
N GLU A 147 9.32 -11.76 63.39
CA GLU A 147 8.46 -12.88 63.00
C GLU A 147 8.62 -14.07 63.94
N LEU A 148 9.84 -14.52 64.23
CA LEU A 148 10.08 -15.69 65.09
C LEU A 148 9.65 -15.50 66.55
N THR A 149 9.54 -14.26 67.04
CA THR A 149 9.17 -13.95 68.43
C THR A 149 7.73 -13.44 68.60
N LEU A 150 7.05 -13.05 67.51
CA LEU A 150 5.67 -12.56 67.55
C LEU A 150 4.72 -13.66 68.04
N PRO A 151 3.89 -13.39 69.07
CA PRO A 151 2.82 -14.30 69.48
C PRO A 151 1.81 -14.52 68.34
N ASP A 152 1.28 -15.73 68.21
CA ASP A 152 0.39 -16.13 67.10
C ASP A 152 -0.83 -15.20 66.93
N GLN A 153 -1.39 -14.69 68.03
CA GLN A 153 -2.55 -13.78 68.00
C GLN A 153 -2.22 -12.41 67.40
N GLU A 154 -1.04 -11.85 67.68
CA GLU A 154 -0.62 -10.55 67.12
C GLU A 154 -0.25 -10.69 65.65
N ARG A 155 0.33 -11.83 65.26
CA ARG A 155 0.61 -12.15 63.85
C ARG A 155 -0.68 -12.20 63.02
N GLN A 156 -1.70 -12.91 63.50
CA GLN A 156 -3.00 -13.02 62.82
C GLN A 156 -3.68 -11.65 62.63
N GLN A 157 -3.64 -10.76 63.63
CA GLN A 157 -4.23 -9.43 63.52
C GLN A 157 -3.50 -8.55 62.49
N ARG A 158 -2.16 -8.60 62.47
CA ARG A 158 -1.34 -7.87 61.51
C ARG A 158 -1.57 -8.38 60.08
N ASP A 159 -1.63 -9.69 59.89
CA ASP A 159 -1.87 -10.31 58.58
C ASP A 159 -3.25 -9.92 58.03
N LEU A 160 -4.28 -9.91 58.89
CA LEU A 160 -5.62 -9.48 58.51
C LEU A 160 -5.63 -7.99 58.09
N GLN A 161 -4.90 -7.13 58.79
CA GLN A 161 -4.79 -5.71 58.46
C GLN A 161 -4.04 -5.49 57.14
N LEU A 162 -2.90 -6.17 56.94
CA LEU A 162 -2.13 -6.12 55.70
C LEU A 162 -2.94 -6.64 54.50
N ALA A 163 -3.72 -7.70 54.69
CA ALA A 163 -4.62 -8.24 53.66
C ALA A 163 -5.69 -7.22 53.25
N LYS A 164 -6.30 -6.52 54.21
CA LYS A 164 -7.27 -5.43 53.93
C LYS A 164 -6.63 -4.27 53.18
N ASP A 165 -5.47 -3.81 53.64
CA ASP A 165 -4.75 -2.69 53.00
C ASP A 165 -4.29 -3.03 51.58
N ARG A 166 -3.87 -4.29 51.35
CA ARG A 166 -3.55 -4.82 50.03
C ARG A 166 -4.79 -4.85 49.13
N GLN A 167 -5.91 -5.37 49.62
CA GLN A 167 -7.16 -5.41 48.87
C GLN A 167 -7.63 -4.00 48.46
N GLN A 168 -7.54 -3.03 49.37
CA GLN A 168 -7.96 -1.66 49.10
C GLN A 168 -7.04 -0.95 48.08
N ARG A 169 -5.73 -1.23 48.11
CA ARG A 169 -4.79 -0.76 47.08
C ARG A 169 -5.08 -1.38 45.71
N GLN A 170 -5.31 -2.70 45.66
CA GLN A 170 -5.63 -3.41 44.42
C GLN A 170 -6.94 -2.90 43.79
N LEU A 171 -7.96 -2.62 44.60
CA LEU A 171 -9.20 -2.01 44.11
C LEU A 171 -8.95 -0.67 43.42
N LYS A 172 -8.13 0.22 44.00
CA LYS A 172 -7.79 1.51 43.39
C LYS A 172 -7.09 1.34 42.05
N PHE A 173 -6.13 0.42 41.95
CA PHE A 173 -5.43 0.13 40.70
C PHE A 173 -6.39 -0.44 39.63
N TYR A 174 -7.25 -1.38 40.03
CA TYR A 174 -8.25 -1.96 39.13
C TYR A 174 -9.21 -0.91 38.56
N VAL A 175 -9.78 -0.07 39.42
CA VAL A 175 -10.72 0.99 39.02
C VAL A 175 -10.06 1.98 38.06
N GLU A 176 -8.84 2.43 38.35
CA GLU A 176 -8.12 3.36 37.48
C GLU A 176 -7.77 2.72 36.13
N ALA A 177 -7.35 1.44 36.11
CA ALA A 177 -7.08 0.72 34.87
C ALA A 177 -8.33 0.61 33.99
N CYS A 178 -9.48 0.24 34.57
CA CYS A 178 -10.76 0.20 33.86
C CYS A 178 -11.16 1.59 33.35
N ARG A 179 -10.97 2.65 34.15
CA ARG A 179 -11.28 4.02 33.74
C ARG A 179 -10.44 4.48 32.55
N GLN A 180 -9.15 4.14 32.53
CA GLN A 180 -8.26 4.47 31.42
C GLN A 180 -8.64 3.72 30.14
N GLN A 181 -8.98 2.43 30.26
CA GLN A 181 -9.52 1.63 29.15
C GLN A 181 -10.77 2.28 28.54
N TYR A 182 -11.73 2.71 29.37
CA TYR A 182 -12.94 3.39 28.89
C TYR A 182 -12.63 4.73 28.21
N LYS A 183 -11.71 5.55 28.75
CA LYS A 183 -11.30 6.80 28.10
C LYS A 183 -10.70 6.57 26.72
N MET A 184 -9.87 5.53 26.57
CA MET A 184 -9.31 5.16 25.27
C MET A 184 -10.41 4.73 24.29
N PHE A 185 -11.38 3.94 24.77
CA PHE A 185 -12.49 3.48 23.96
C PHE A 185 -13.38 4.64 23.49
N ILE A 186 -13.71 5.58 24.37
CA ILE A 186 -14.47 6.80 24.03
C ILE A 186 -13.75 7.59 22.94
N ARG A 187 -12.45 7.88 23.12
CA ARG A 187 -11.66 8.62 22.11
C ARG A 187 -11.66 7.91 20.75
N LYS A 188 -11.58 6.58 20.74
CA LYS A 188 -11.62 5.79 19.51
C LYS A 188 -12.97 5.92 18.81
N ILE A 189 -14.07 5.86 19.57
CA ILE A 189 -15.41 6.04 19.01
C ILE A 189 -15.61 7.46 18.48
N GLU A 190 -15.20 8.48 19.23
CA GLU A 190 -15.29 9.89 18.80
C GLU A 190 -14.52 10.14 17.50
N ALA A 191 -13.29 9.61 17.39
CA ALA A 191 -12.49 9.73 16.17
C ALA A 191 -13.15 9.03 14.98
N ASN A 192 -13.68 7.83 15.18
CA ASN A 192 -14.39 7.10 14.12
C ASN A 192 -15.67 7.84 13.68
N LEU A 193 -16.40 8.44 14.61
CA LEU A 193 -17.62 9.18 14.29
C LEU A 193 -17.31 10.41 13.43
N ALA A 194 -16.29 11.19 13.81
CA ALA A 194 -15.87 12.36 13.04
C ALA A 194 -15.41 11.99 11.62
N ASP A 195 -14.72 10.86 11.45
CA ASP A 195 -14.29 10.36 10.15
C ASP A 195 -15.48 9.94 9.27
N GLN A 196 -16.47 9.26 9.86
CA GLN A 196 -17.71 8.88 9.18
C GLN A 196 -18.52 10.10 8.74
N GLU A 197 -18.65 11.12 9.59
CA GLU A 197 -19.34 12.38 9.26
C GLU A 197 -18.66 13.12 8.11
N SER A 198 -17.32 13.21 8.13
CA SER A 198 -16.53 13.78 7.03
C SER A 198 -16.74 13.02 5.71
N THR A 199 -16.76 11.67 5.79
CA THR A 199 -17.01 10.80 4.65
C THR A 199 -18.41 11.04 4.07
N GLN A 200 -19.43 11.18 4.91
CA GLN A 200 -20.80 11.48 4.47
C GLN A 200 -20.88 12.79 3.67
N VAL A 201 -20.22 13.85 4.14
CA VAL A 201 -20.18 15.14 3.43
C VAL A 201 -19.50 15.01 2.06
N ASN A 202 -18.41 14.24 1.98
CA ASN A 202 -17.71 14.02 0.71
C ASN A 202 -18.54 13.20 -0.28
N LEU A 203 -19.23 12.16 0.19
CA LEU A 203 -20.13 11.36 -0.66
C LEU A 203 -21.28 12.22 -1.21
N GLN A 204 -21.84 13.13 -0.41
CA GLN A 204 -22.87 14.06 -0.91
C GLN A 204 -22.35 14.98 -2.01
N LYS A 205 -21.12 15.51 -1.89
CA LYS A 205 -20.49 16.32 -2.95
C LYS A 205 -20.30 15.51 -4.24
N GLN A 206 -19.84 14.27 -4.12
CA GLN A 206 -19.69 13.36 -5.26
C GLN A 206 -21.03 13.05 -5.91
N LEU A 207 -22.08 12.79 -5.12
CA LEU A 207 -23.42 12.55 -5.63
C LEU A 207 -23.94 13.72 -6.47
N ILE A 208 -23.77 14.96 -5.99
CA ILE A 208 -24.17 16.16 -6.74
C ILE A 208 -23.42 16.26 -8.07
N ALA A 209 -22.11 16.00 -8.08
CA ALA A 209 -21.31 16.02 -9.30
C ALA A 209 -21.76 14.95 -10.32
N ILE A 210 -22.03 13.73 -9.84
CA ILE A 210 -22.53 12.63 -10.68
C ILE A 210 -23.89 12.99 -11.29
N ILE A 211 -24.81 13.56 -10.51
CA ILE A 211 -26.12 14.00 -11.00
C ILE A 211 -25.96 15.04 -12.11
N ARG A 212 -25.12 16.06 -11.89
CA ARG A 212 -24.86 17.11 -12.90
C ARG A 212 -24.31 16.52 -14.20
N ASN A 213 -23.31 15.65 -14.10
CA ASN A 213 -22.70 15.01 -15.27
C ASN A 213 -23.73 14.15 -16.03
N ALA A 214 -24.56 13.40 -15.30
CA ALA A 214 -25.61 12.59 -15.92
C ALA A 214 -26.63 13.46 -16.67
N ASP A 215 -27.02 14.60 -16.11
CA ASP A 215 -27.94 15.54 -16.77
C ASP A 215 -27.30 16.23 -17.99
N ASP A 216 -26.00 16.56 -17.92
CA ASP A 216 -25.26 17.07 -19.07
C ASP A 216 -25.19 16.04 -20.20
N SER A 217 -24.83 14.79 -19.90
CA SER A 217 -24.81 13.71 -20.89
C SER A 217 -26.20 13.43 -21.48
N ARG A 218 -27.27 13.49 -20.68
CA ARG A 218 -28.65 13.36 -21.18
C ARG A 218 -29.00 14.49 -22.14
N ARG A 219 -28.62 15.74 -21.82
CA ARG A 219 -28.85 16.89 -22.70
C ARG A 219 -28.09 16.75 -24.02
N GLN A 220 -26.82 16.34 -23.98
CA GLN A 220 -26.03 16.06 -25.18
C GLN A 220 -26.67 14.95 -26.03
N LEU A 221 -27.11 13.86 -25.40
CA LEU A 221 -27.77 12.76 -26.11
C LEU A 221 -29.06 13.23 -26.80
N LEU A 222 -29.87 14.05 -26.12
CA LEU A 222 -31.08 14.62 -26.72
C LEU A 222 -30.76 15.53 -27.91
N GLN A 223 -29.73 16.38 -27.80
CA GLN A 223 -29.27 17.23 -28.91
C GLN A 223 -28.80 16.40 -30.10
N ILE A 224 -28.01 15.34 -29.87
CA ILE A 224 -27.55 14.44 -30.93
C ILE A 224 -28.72 13.72 -31.57
N LYS A 225 -29.69 13.20 -30.79
CA LYS A 225 -30.88 12.53 -31.33
C LYS A 225 -31.78 13.45 -32.14
N GLN A 226 -31.98 14.68 -31.69
CA GLN A 226 -32.74 15.67 -32.46
C GLN A 226 -32.02 16.02 -33.76
N ARG A 227 -30.69 16.17 -33.70
CA ARG A 227 -29.86 16.43 -34.86
C ARG A 227 -29.84 15.25 -35.83
N GLU A 228 -29.76 14.01 -35.35
CA GLU A 228 -29.86 12.80 -36.18
C GLU A 228 -31.14 12.82 -37.02
N GLN A 229 -32.29 13.14 -36.41
CA GLN A 229 -33.56 13.24 -37.13
C GLN A 229 -33.58 14.35 -38.18
N SER A 230 -32.95 15.50 -37.92
CA SER A 230 -32.86 16.58 -38.91
C SER A 230 -31.83 16.30 -40.00
N ASP A 231 -30.73 15.62 -39.67
CA ASP A 231 -29.59 15.41 -40.55
C ASP A 231 -29.86 14.27 -41.56
N VAL A 232 -30.78 13.33 -41.27
CA VAL A 232 -31.20 12.29 -42.23
C VAL A 232 -31.63 12.92 -43.57
N ALA A 233 -32.48 13.94 -43.55
CA ALA A 233 -32.92 14.62 -44.77
C ALA A 233 -31.76 15.32 -45.51
N ILE A 234 -30.77 15.83 -44.76
CA ILE A 234 -29.55 16.44 -45.32
C ILE A 234 -28.69 15.38 -46.01
N PHE A 235 -28.50 14.21 -45.37
CA PHE A 235 -27.74 13.10 -45.92
C PHE A 235 -28.42 12.47 -47.14
N GLU A 236 -29.75 12.34 -47.12
CA GLU A 236 -30.53 11.91 -48.29
C GLU A 236 -30.36 12.88 -49.46
N ALA A 237 -30.46 14.18 -49.20
CA ALA A 237 -30.24 15.20 -50.23
C ALA A 237 -28.81 15.15 -50.79
N GLU A 238 -27.81 14.91 -49.94
CA GLU A 238 -26.42 14.78 -50.37
C GLU A 238 -26.18 13.53 -51.21
N TYR A 239 -26.76 12.38 -50.82
CA TYR A 239 -26.71 11.16 -51.62
C TYR A 239 -27.35 11.39 -53.01
N ASN A 240 -28.51 12.04 -53.05
CA ASN A 240 -29.20 12.36 -54.30
C ASN A 240 -28.35 13.26 -55.22
N LYS A 241 -27.67 14.26 -54.67
CA LYS A 241 -26.71 15.06 -55.46
C LYS A 241 -25.59 14.18 -56.00
N LEU A 242 -25.00 13.33 -55.15
CA LEU A 242 -23.86 12.49 -55.51
C LEU A 242 -24.19 11.52 -56.65
N VAL A 243 -25.35 10.84 -56.61
CA VAL A 243 -25.78 9.94 -57.69
C VAL A 243 -26.25 10.66 -58.96
N SER A 244 -26.56 11.96 -58.86
CA SER A 244 -26.94 12.79 -60.01
C SER A 244 -25.75 13.38 -60.77
N LEU A 245 -24.53 13.23 -60.25
CA LEU A 245 -23.33 13.73 -60.91
C LEU A 245 -23.03 12.94 -62.18
N ASP A 246 -22.77 13.66 -63.27
CA ASP A 246 -22.25 13.05 -64.48
C ASP A 246 -20.87 12.41 -64.19
N GLY A 247 -20.64 11.23 -64.74
CA GLY A 247 -19.45 10.43 -64.46
C GLY A 247 -19.49 9.61 -63.16
N VAL A 248 -20.59 9.61 -62.38
CA VAL A 248 -20.79 8.65 -61.26
C VAL A 248 -21.67 7.48 -61.71
N GLU A 249 -21.18 6.25 -61.61
CA GLU A 249 -21.92 5.03 -61.97
C GLU A 249 -22.66 4.41 -60.77
N SER A 250 -22.02 4.37 -59.60
CA SER A 250 -22.67 3.88 -58.39
C SER A 250 -22.03 4.40 -57.11
N VAL A 251 -22.82 4.43 -56.04
CA VAL A 251 -22.39 4.86 -54.70
C VAL A 251 -22.75 3.77 -53.70
N ARG A 252 -21.79 3.38 -52.86
CA ARG A 252 -21.95 2.45 -51.73
C ARG A 252 -21.37 3.09 -50.47
N ALA A 253 -21.92 2.78 -49.31
CA ALA A 253 -21.40 3.26 -48.02
C ALA A 253 -21.28 2.11 -47.02
N SER A 254 -20.26 2.20 -46.15
CA SER A 254 -20.08 1.41 -44.93
C SER A 254 -20.00 2.34 -43.72
N GLU A 255 -19.75 1.77 -42.54
CA GLU A 255 -19.59 2.53 -41.30
C GLU A 255 -18.43 3.56 -41.35
N ASP A 256 -17.40 3.26 -42.14
CA ASP A 256 -16.13 3.96 -42.15
C ASP A 256 -15.77 4.61 -43.50
N MET A 257 -16.47 4.28 -44.59
CA MET A 257 -16.16 4.82 -45.91
C MET A 257 -17.37 4.98 -46.84
N VAL A 258 -17.23 5.92 -47.77
CA VAL A 258 -18.09 6.07 -48.95
C VAL A 258 -17.28 5.66 -50.18
N ILE A 259 -17.86 4.78 -50.99
CA ILE A 259 -17.26 4.25 -52.22
C ILE A 259 -18.05 4.76 -53.42
N ILE A 260 -17.35 5.36 -54.37
CA ILE A 260 -17.93 5.89 -55.61
C ILE A 260 -17.26 5.18 -56.78
N ASP A 261 -18.04 4.47 -57.59
CA ASP A 261 -17.57 3.92 -58.85
C ASP A 261 -17.87 4.92 -59.97
N THR A 262 -16.87 5.25 -60.78
CA THR A 262 -16.98 6.25 -61.85
C THR A 262 -17.37 5.62 -63.18
N GLY A 263 -17.90 6.48 -64.06
CA GLY A 263 -17.90 6.27 -65.50
C GLY A 263 -16.50 6.19 -66.07
N HIS A 264 -16.42 6.02 -67.39
CA HIS A 264 -15.15 5.94 -68.08
C HIS A 264 -14.50 7.32 -68.19
N ILE A 265 -13.30 7.47 -67.62
CA ILE A 265 -12.56 8.73 -67.58
C ILE A 265 -11.65 8.88 -68.79
N TYR A 266 -11.65 10.10 -69.34
CA TYR A 266 -10.77 10.53 -70.41
C TYR A 266 -10.04 11.82 -70.01
N ILE A 267 -8.79 11.96 -70.42
CA ILE A 267 -8.03 13.20 -70.22
C ILE A 267 -7.79 13.84 -71.57
N THR A 268 -8.33 15.03 -71.78
CA THR A 268 -8.15 15.80 -73.02
C THR A 268 -7.26 17.02 -72.77
N THR A 269 -6.09 17.04 -73.41
CA THR A 269 -5.04 18.01 -73.07
C THR A 269 -4.13 18.33 -74.26
N LYS A 270 -3.33 19.41 -74.17
CA LYS A 270 -2.34 19.78 -75.19
C LYS A 270 -0.99 19.14 -74.86
N VAL A 271 -0.39 18.43 -75.80
CA VAL A 271 0.94 17.83 -75.62
C VAL A 271 2.02 18.87 -76.00
N PRO A 272 3.01 19.16 -75.13
CA PRO A 272 3.98 20.25 -75.32
C PRO A 272 4.76 20.24 -76.64
N ASN A 273 4.90 19.08 -77.29
CA ASN A 273 5.65 18.91 -78.55
C ASN A 273 4.78 18.55 -79.77
N GLY A 274 3.44 18.57 -79.65
CA GLY A 274 2.49 18.15 -80.68
C GLY A 274 1.76 19.26 -81.43
N GLY A 275 2.12 20.53 -81.19
CA GLY A 275 1.38 21.71 -81.69
C GLY A 275 0.11 22.01 -80.87
N GLN A 276 -0.76 22.90 -81.37
CA GLN A 276 -1.99 23.33 -80.65
C GLN A 276 -3.10 22.25 -80.54
N LYS A 277 -2.87 21.04 -81.08
CA LYS A 277 -3.88 19.98 -81.15
C LYS A 277 -4.08 19.34 -79.77
N LYS A 278 -5.34 19.27 -79.34
CA LYS A 278 -5.72 18.50 -78.14
C LYS A 278 -5.64 17.00 -78.45
N VAL A 279 -5.16 16.23 -77.48
CA VAL A 279 -5.06 14.77 -77.51
C VAL A 279 -5.91 14.23 -76.35
N THR A 280 -6.70 13.19 -76.62
CA THR A 280 -7.52 12.51 -75.61
C THR A 280 -6.89 11.18 -75.25
N PHE A 281 -6.62 10.98 -73.97
CA PHE A 281 -6.09 9.73 -73.41
C PHE A 281 -7.24 8.94 -72.77
N ASP A 282 -7.28 7.64 -73.03
CA ASP A 282 -8.18 6.68 -72.38
C ASP A 282 -7.55 6.22 -71.06
N ILE A 283 -8.14 6.64 -69.94
CA ILE A 283 -7.63 6.36 -68.59
C ILE A 283 -8.31 5.14 -67.97
N GLY A 284 -9.62 5.00 -68.17
CA GLY A 284 -10.41 3.91 -67.62
C GLY A 284 -11.39 4.35 -66.53
N LYS A 285 -11.94 3.40 -65.79
CA LYS A 285 -12.88 3.63 -64.68
C LYS A 285 -12.18 3.55 -63.34
N PHE A 286 -12.71 4.26 -62.35
CA PHE A 286 -12.15 4.30 -61.01
C PHE A 286 -13.17 3.90 -59.95
N ARG A 287 -12.65 3.32 -58.88
CA ARG A 287 -13.28 3.24 -57.56
C ARG A 287 -12.60 4.27 -56.67
N ILE A 288 -13.36 5.25 -56.23
CA ILE A 288 -12.95 6.29 -55.29
C ILE A 288 -13.42 5.87 -53.90
N GLU A 289 -12.51 5.83 -52.94
CA GLU A 289 -12.80 5.49 -51.54
C GLU A 289 -12.57 6.71 -50.67
N ILE A 290 -13.61 7.19 -49.99
CA ILE A 290 -13.55 8.32 -49.07
C ILE A 290 -13.66 7.78 -47.65
N TYR A 291 -12.65 8.01 -46.82
CA TYR A 291 -12.59 7.51 -45.43
C TYR A 291 -13.17 8.56 -44.48
N LEU A 292 -14.28 8.22 -43.82
CA LEU A 292 -15.06 9.15 -42.97
C LEU A 292 -14.31 9.58 -41.72
N ASN A 293 -13.36 8.77 -41.26
CA ASN A 293 -12.49 9.05 -40.11
C ASN A 293 -11.19 9.79 -40.49
N GLY A 294 -10.99 10.10 -41.77
CA GLY A 294 -9.80 10.77 -42.29
C GLY A 294 -8.53 9.91 -42.40
N GLN A 295 -8.63 8.58 -42.22
CA GLN A 295 -7.51 7.66 -42.44
C GLN A 295 -6.98 7.76 -43.88
N ASP A 296 -5.69 7.44 -44.04
CA ASP A 296 -4.99 7.41 -45.34
C ASP A 296 -5.09 8.71 -46.18
N GLY A 297 -5.24 9.87 -45.52
CA GLY A 297 -5.39 11.16 -46.18
C GLY A 297 -6.81 11.46 -46.65
N GLY A 298 -7.79 10.65 -46.22
CA GLY A 298 -9.22 10.87 -46.43
C GLY A 298 -9.77 10.32 -47.74
N ILE A 299 -8.93 10.07 -48.75
CA ILE A 299 -9.39 9.59 -50.06
C ILE A 299 -8.34 8.70 -50.78
N LYS A 300 -8.81 7.66 -51.47
CA LYS A 300 -8.02 6.82 -52.37
C LYS A 300 -8.72 6.59 -53.70
N PHE A 301 -7.92 6.25 -54.71
CA PHE A 301 -8.37 6.05 -56.08
C PHE A 301 -7.81 4.75 -56.65
N PHE A 302 -8.68 3.86 -57.11
CA PHE A 302 -8.28 2.59 -57.71
C PHE A 302 -8.84 2.48 -59.11
N ASN A 303 -7.98 2.40 -60.12
CA ASN A 303 -8.41 2.15 -61.48
C ASN A 303 -8.84 0.68 -61.62
N THR A 304 -10.08 0.47 -62.07
CA THR A 304 -10.72 -0.85 -62.14
C THR A 304 -10.66 -1.47 -63.52
N THR A 305 -10.26 -0.72 -64.56
CA THR A 305 -10.24 -1.21 -65.95
C THR A 305 -8.86 -1.18 -66.59
N ARG A 306 -8.04 -0.15 -66.35
CA ARG A 306 -6.78 0.06 -67.08
C ARG A 306 -5.73 0.78 -66.23
N LYS A 307 -4.74 0.05 -65.74
CA LYS A 307 -3.56 0.64 -65.08
C LYS A 307 -2.54 1.08 -66.13
N GLY A 308 -1.65 2.00 -65.77
CA GLY A 308 -0.52 2.37 -66.64
C GLY A 308 0.29 1.12 -67.04
N THR A 309 0.75 1.06 -68.28
CA THR A 309 1.44 -0.14 -68.82
C THR A 309 2.97 0.00 -68.82
N GLY A 310 3.70 -1.01 -68.34
CA GLY A 310 5.17 -1.11 -68.38
C GLY A 310 5.71 -1.99 -67.26
N ASP A 311 6.83 -2.69 -67.45
CA ASP A 311 7.34 -3.74 -66.53
C ASP A 311 7.55 -3.25 -65.08
N ASP A 312 7.81 -1.95 -64.88
CA ASP A 312 7.98 -1.31 -63.57
C ASP A 312 6.85 -0.32 -63.19
N PHE A 313 5.84 -0.13 -64.04
CA PHE A 313 4.90 0.99 -63.93
C PHE A 313 3.45 0.53 -63.69
N ASN A 314 3.15 0.10 -62.47
CA ASN A 314 1.82 -0.37 -62.05
C ASN A 314 1.08 0.69 -61.21
N ILE A 315 0.86 1.88 -61.77
CA ILE A 315 0.19 2.98 -61.07
C ILE A 315 -1.25 3.18 -61.57
N GLN A 316 -2.10 3.78 -60.74
CA GLN A 316 -3.54 3.89 -60.98
C GLN A 316 -3.89 5.07 -61.92
N HIS A 317 -3.09 6.15 -61.85
CA HIS A 317 -3.23 7.40 -62.61
C HIS A 317 -1.86 8.12 -62.57
N PRO A 318 -1.50 9.05 -63.49
CA PRO A 318 -0.23 9.78 -63.42
C PRO A 318 0.13 10.35 -62.04
N HIS A 319 -0.85 10.86 -61.29
CA HIS A 319 -0.66 11.38 -59.93
C HIS A 319 -1.16 10.46 -58.81
N ILE A 320 -1.46 9.19 -59.09
CA ILE A 320 -1.96 8.23 -58.10
C ILE A 320 -1.09 6.97 -58.15
N ASN A 321 -0.42 6.68 -57.04
CA ASN A 321 0.49 5.55 -56.96
C ASN A 321 -0.24 4.19 -56.99
N LYS A 322 0.51 3.09 -57.01
CA LYS A 322 -0.02 1.72 -57.05
C LYS A 322 -1.01 1.36 -55.93
N ASN A 323 -0.87 1.98 -54.77
CA ASN A 323 -1.72 1.77 -53.59
C ASN A 323 -2.96 2.68 -53.58
N GLY A 324 -3.18 3.44 -54.65
CA GLY A 324 -4.31 4.35 -54.78
C GLY A 324 -4.17 5.66 -54.01
N ILE A 325 -2.97 5.99 -53.54
CA ILE A 325 -2.71 7.23 -52.79
C ILE A 325 -2.43 8.36 -53.79
N PRO A 326 -3.26 9.41 -53.82
CA PRO A 326 -3.11 10.55 -54.71
C PRO A 326 -2.06 11.56 -54.21
N CYS A 327 -1.38 12.23 -55.14
CA CYS A 327 -0.67 13.47 -54.86
C CYS A 327 -1.65 14.65 -55.03
N LEU A 328 -2.32 15.03 -53.94
CA LEU A 328 -3.42 16.00 -53.96
C LEU A 328 -2.97 17.47 -54.02
N GLY A 329 -1.70 17.78 -53.78
CA GLY A 329 -1.22 19.17 -53.74
C GLY A 329 -2.13 20.09 -52.90
N ASN A 330 -2.63 21.16 -53.52
CA ASN A 330 -3.43 22.20 -52.86
C ASN A 330 -4.87 21.78 -52.54
N ILE A 331 -5.41 20.70 -53.12
CA ILE A 331 -6.79 20.27 -52.85
C ILE A 331 -6.92 19.37 -51.61
N LYS A 332 -5.78 19.01 -50.98
CA LYS A 332 -5.75 18.15 -49.79
C LYS A 332 -6.56 18.73 -48.62
N GLU A 333 -6.41 20.03 -48.34
CA GLU A 333 -7.09 20.69 -47.23
C GLU A 333 -8.60 20.82 -47.51
N ILE A 334 -8.96 21.11 -48.76
CA ILE A 334 -10.35 21.19 -49.21
C ILE A 334 -11.04 19.83 -49.05
N ILE A 335 -10.41 18.74 -49.48
CA ILE A 335 -10.97 17.38 -49.31
C ILE A 335 -11.19 17.07 -47.82
N ALA A 336 -10.22 17.38 -46.96
CA ALA A 336 -10.38 17.15 -45.52
C ALA A 336 -11.56 17.95 -44.92
N GLN A 337 -11.74 19.21 -45.35
CA GLN A 337 -12.87 20.04 -44.93
C GLN A 337 -14.20 19.46 -45.42
N LEU A 338 -14.29 19.09 -46.69
CA LEU A 338 -15.52 18.53 -47.26
C LEU A 338 -15.90 17.19 -46.60
N ILE A 339 -14.93 16.37 -46.20
CA ILE A 339 -15.19 15.13 -45.43
C ILE A 339 -15.78 15.49 -44.06
N ALA A 340 -15.23 16.48 -43.36
CA ALA A 340 -15.73 16.91 -42.05
C ALA A 340 -17.15 17.52 -42.13
N GLU A 341 -17.49 18.12 -43.27
CA GLU A 341 -18.80 18.73 -43.53
C GLU A 341 -19.81 17.76 -44.20
N TYR A 342 -19.45 16.49 -44.43
CA TYR A 342 -20.26 15.49 -45.12
C TYR A 342 -20.69 15.91 -46.54
N GLN A 343 -19.88 16.70 -47.26
CA GLN A 343 -20.16 17.20 -48.61
C GLN A 343 -19.55 16.27 -49.69
N PHE A 344 -20.03 15.03 -49.75
CA PHE A 344 -19.46 13.99 -50.61
C PHE A 344 -19.68 14.24 -52.11
N ALA A 345 -20.75 14.91 -52.51
CA ALA A 345 -20.96 15.30 -53.90
C ALA A 345 -19.89 16.30 -54.37
N ALA A 346 -19.51 17.24 -53.52
CA ALA A 346 -18.43 18.18 -53.82
C ALA A 346 -17.06 17.46 -53.91
N ILE A 347 -16.81 16.48 -53.04
CA ILE A 347 -15.61 15.64 -53.13
C ILE A 347 -15.59 14.87 -54.44
N ALA A 348 -16.71 14.26 -54.83
CA ALA A 348 -16.80 13.50 -56.06
C ALA A 348 -16.57 14.35 -57.31
N LEU A 349 -17.14 15.56 -57.36
CA LEU A 349 -16.87 16.53 -58.43
C LEU A 349 -15.39 16.86 -58.52
N LEU A 350 -14.77 17.21 -57.38
CA LEU A 350 -13.36 17.54 -57.33
C LEU A 350 -12.47 16.34 -57.70
N ALA A 351 -12.89 15.14 -57.31
CA ALA A 351 -12.21 13.89 -57.60
C ALA A 351 -12.30 13.52 -59.09
N LEU A 352 -13.46 13.71 -59.72
CA LEU A 352 -13.64 13.54 -61.16
C LEU A 352 -12.79 14.55 -61.94
N GLU A 353 -12.85 15.84 -61.56
CA GLU A 353 -12.02 16.89 -62.18
C GLU A 353 -10.51 16.57 -62.03
N TYR A 354 -10.10 16.07 -60.87
CA TYR A 354 -8.73 15.63 -60.62
C TYR A 354 -8.31 14.43 -61.50
N LEU A 355 -9.22 13.50 -61.77
CA LEU A 355 -8.97 12.35 -62.65
C LEU A 355 -9.01 12.72 -64.15
N GLU A 356 -9.70 13.79 -64.52
CA GLU A 356 -9.82 14.28 -65.90
C GLU A 356 -8.73 15.29 -66.28
N THR A 357 -7.88 15.68 -65.32
CA THR A 357 -6.82 16.66 -65.52
C THR A 357 -5.45 16.09 -65.16
N VAL A 358 -4.42 16.59 -65.86
CA VAL A 358 -3.03 16.24 -65.58
C VAL A 358 -2.13 17.39 -65.97
N ASN A 359 -1.11 17.66 -65.15
CA ASN A 359 -0.12 18.69 -65.43
C ASN A 359 1.08 18.10 -66.20
N PHE A 360 1.22 18.46 -67.47
CA PHE A 360 2.32 17.96 -68.31
C PHE A 360 3.68 18.54 -67.95
N ASP A 361 3.72 19.66 -67.23
CA ASP A 361 4.97 20.34 -66.89
C ASP A 361 5.71 19.67 -65.74
N ASP A 362 5.09 18.67 -65.08
CA ASP A 362 5.73 17.88 -64.05
C ASP A 362 6.07 16.44 -64.49
N GLY A 363 6.98 15.83 -63.74
CA GLY A 363 7.51 14.50 -64.05
C GLY A 363 6.47 13.39 -63.95
N ALA A 364 5.40 13.57 -63.20
CA ALA A 364 4.36 12.57 -63.02
C ALA A 364 3.35 12.63 -64.18
N GLY A 365 2.89 13.83 -64.54
CA GLY A 365 1.92 14.03 -65.61
C GLY A 365 2.47 13.79 -67.00
N SER A 366 3.73 14.15 -67.27
CA SER A 366 4.38 13.87 -68.57
C SER A 366 4.46 12.38 -68.94
N ASN A 367 4.39 11.48 -67.95
CA ASN A 367 4.41 10.03 -68.17
C ASN A 367 3.11 9.48 -68.77
N ILE A 368 2.01 10.26 -68.80
CA ILE A 368 0.74 9.81 -69.37
C ILE A 368 0.88 9.31 -70.82
N VAL A 369 1.72 9.98 -71.62
CA VAL A 369 1.97 9.65 -73.04
C VAL A 369 2.59 8.27 -73.24
N LYS A 370 3.33 7.78 -72.24
CA LYS A 370 4.04 6.49 -72.31
C LYS A 370 3.16 5.31 -71.87
N HIS A 371 2.18 5.57 -71.01
CA HIS A 371 1.53 4.52 -70.22
C HIS A 371 0.02 4.42 -70.43
N TRP A 372 -0.60 5.41 -71.09
CA TRP A 372 -2.01 5.37 -71.46
C TRP A 372 -2.22 5.61 -72.97
N PRO A 373 -3.14 4.88 -73.61
CA PRO A 373 -3.37 4.98 -75.05
C PRO A 373 -4.09 6.27 -75.43
N ILE A 374 -3.77 6.76 -76.61
CA ILE A 374 -4.47 7.89 -77.25
C ILE A 374 -5.70 7.35 -77.98
N VAL A 375 -6.82 8.06 -77.84
CA VAL A 375 -8.04 7.77 -78.59
C VAL A 375 -7.91 8.43 -79.97
N GLU A 376 -7.86 7.62 -81.05
CA GLU A 376 -7.64 8.11 -82.42
C GLU A 376 -8.87 8.79 -83.06
N ASN A 377 -10.07 8.60 -82.49
CA ASN A 377 -11.32 9.26 -82.89
C ASN A 377 -12.07 9.78 -81.65
N GLU A 378 -12.37 11.08 -81.59
CA GLU A 378 -13.14 11.68 -80.48
C GLU A 378 -14.43 10.87 -80.22
N PRO A 379 -14.73 10.49 -78.97
CA PRO A 379 -16.06 9.97 -78.64
C PRO A 379 -17.07 11.09 -78.89
N LYS A 380 -18.11 10.79 -79.69
CA LYS A 380 -19.22 11.72 -79.94
C LYS A 380 -19.82 12.16 -78.60
N GLU A 381 -19.97 13.48 -78.42
CA GLU A 381 -20.88 14.04 -77.41
C GLU A 381 -22.23 13.32 -77.49
N ILE A 382 -22.56 12.55 -76.46
CA ILE A 382 -23.92 12.11 -76.25
C ILE A 382 -24.64 13.31 -75.61
N ASN A 383 -25.07 14.24 -76.45
CA ASN A 383 -26.06 15.24 -76.05
C ASN A 383 -27.38 14.51 -75.77
N ASN A 384 -27.64 14.20 -74.51
CA ASN A 384 -28.97 13.76 -74.07
C ASN A 384 -29.76 14.97 -73.58
N VAL A 385 -30.89 15.20 -74.25
CA VAL A 385 -31.98 16.10 -73.86
C VAL A 385 -32.67 15.57 -72.61
#